data_AF-A0A497GM93-F1
#
_entry.id   AF-A0A497GM93-F1
#
_cell.length_a   1.000
_cell.length_b   1.000
_cell.length_c   1.000
_cell.angle_alpha   90.00
_cell.angle_beta   90.00
_cell.angle_gamma   90.00
#
_symmetry.space_group_name_H-M   'P 1'
#
loop_
_entity.id
_entity.type
_entity.pdbx_description
1 polymer ?
#
loop_
_entity_poly.entity_id
_entity_poly.type
_entity_poly.pdbx_seq_one_letter_code
_entity_poly.pdbx_strand_id
1 'polypeptide(L)' 'MISWEEFKTKICNALKSRIPEVEIFPYKHYVHIKRGGKSIRLMYSYGQLRILDESTRKVKVLKPDITLDEVIEEVINIIT' A
#
# COMPACT_ATOMS: atom_id res chain seq x y z
N MET A 1 -16.57 -7.89 5.87
CA MET A 1 -15.19 -7.75 5.32
C MET A 1 -15.28 -6.91 4.06
N ILE A 2 -14.45 -5.87 3.95
CA ILE A 2 -14.32 -5.13 2.69
C ILE A 2 -13.67 -6.04 1.65
N SER A 3 -14.06 -5.91 0.38
CA SER A 3 -13.39 -6.66 -0.68
C SER A 3 -11.99 -6.12 -0.95
N TRP A 4 -11.10 -6.92 -1.52
CA TRP A 4 -9.78 -6.45 -1.96
C TRP A 4 -9.87 -5.28 -2.96
N GLU A 5 -10.82 -5.32 -3.89
CA GLU A 5 -11.03 -4.23 -4.85
C GLU A 5 -11.50 -2.93 -4.19
N GLU A 6 -12.41 -3.03 -3.21
CA GLU A 6 -12.86 -1.89 -2.43
C GLU A 6 -11.71 -1.31 -1.60
N PHE A 7 -10.92 -2.18 -0.97
CA PHE A 7 -9.73 -1.78 -0.21
C PHE A 7 -8.72 -1.02 -1.10
N LYS A 8 -8.39 -1.58 -2.27
CA LYS A 8 -7.50 -0.91 -3.25
C LYS A 8 -8.02 0.47 -3.61
N THR A 9 -9.31 0.57 -3.94
CA THR A 9 -9.92 1.86 -4.32
C THR A 9 -9.78 2.89 -3.20
N LYS A 10 -10.10 2.51 -1.95
CA LYS A 10 -10.02 3.40 -0.79
C LYS A 10 -8.58 3.86 -0.53
N ILE A 11 -7.61 2.94 -0.57
CA ILE A 11 -6.20 3.29 -0.33
C ILE A 11 -5.63 4.18 -1.43
N CYS A 12 -5.95 3.91 -2.69
CA CYS A 12 -5.53 4.72 -3.82
C CYS A 12 -6.04 6.15 -3.70
N ASN A 13 -7.31 6.33 -3.34
CA ASN A 13 -7.92 7.64 -3.18
C ASN A 13 -7.30 8.41 -2.00
N ALA A 14 -7.10 7.74 -0.86
CA ALA A 14 -6.50 8.35 0.31
C ALA A 14 -5.05 8.81 0.05
N LEU A 15 -4.25 7.96 -0.59
CA LEU A 15 -2.85 8.29 -0.91
C LEU A 15 -2.75 9.43 -1.92
N LYS A 16 -3.55 9.43 -2.99
CA LYS A 16 -3.61 10.55 -3.95
C LYS A 16 -4.02 11.87 -3.31
N SER A 17 -4.94 11.83 -2.34
CA SER A 17 -5.38 13.02 -1.62
C SER A 17 -4.32 13.58 -0.66
N ARG A 18 -3.49 12.71 -0.06
CA ARG A 18 -2.50 13.11 0.95
C ARG A 18 -1.11 13.37 0.38
N ILE A 19 -0.76 12.73 -0.74
CA ILE A 19 0.54 12.84 -1.39
C ILE A 19 0.30 13.17 -2.87
N PRO A 20 0.31 14.46 -3.27
CA PRO A 20 0.02 14.86 -4.66
C PRO A 20 0.97 14.27 -5.72
N GLU A 21 2.22 13.99 -5.33
CA GLU A 21 3.28 13.47 -6.20
C GLU A 21 3.32 11.94 -6.28
N VAL A 22 2.36 11.24 -5.65
CA VAL A 22 2.36 9.77 -5.63
C VAL A 22 1.83 9.21 -6.95
N GLU A 23 2.58 8.29 -7.53
CA GLU A 23 2.14 7.49 -8.66
C GLU A 23 1.60 6.15 -8.14
N ILE A 24 0.37 5.80 -8.54
CA ILE A 24 -0.29 4.57 -8.07
C ILE A 24 -0.78 3.75 -9.26
N PHE A 25 -0.31 2.51 -9.34
CA PHE A 25 -0.67 1.55 -10.38
C PHE A 25 -1.35 0.33 -9.74
N PRO A 26 -2.69 0.23 -9.81
CA PRO A 26 -3.42 -0.92 -9.28
C PRO A 26 -3.31 -2.11 -10.25
N TYR A 27 -2.80 -3.23 -9.75
CA TYR A 27 -2.77 -4.51 -10.46
C TYR A 27 -3.76 -5.49 -9.82
N LYS A 28 -3.97 -6.64 -10.48
CA LYS A 28 -4.88 -7.69 -10.00
C LYS A 28 -4.52 -8.14 -8.57
N HIS A 29 -3.24 -8.40 -8.31
CA HIS A 29 -2.77 -9.02 -7.07
C HIS A 29 -2.10 -8.05 -6.09
N TYR A 30 -1.82 -6.82 -6.52
CA TYR A 30 -1.12 -5.83 -5.70
C TYR A 30 -1.39 -4.41 -6.18
N VAL A 31 -1.07 -3.43 -5.35
CA VAL A 31 -1.02 -2.01 -5.73
C VAL A 31 0.44 -1.58 -5.70
N HIS A 32 0.93 -1.07 -6.83
CA HIS A 32 2.26 -0.46 -6.91
C HIS A 32 2.14 1.01 -6.58
N ILE A 33 2.95 1.50 -5.66
CA ILE A 33 2.93 2.88 -5.19
C ILE A 33 4.36 3.40 -5.32
N LYS A 34 4.55 4.51 -6.04
CA LYS A 34 5.85 5.14 -6.26
C LYS A 34 5.81 6.62 -5.91
N ARG A 35 6.94 7.13 -5.44
CA ARG A 35 7.18 8.56 -5.28
C ARG A 35 8.68 8.83 -5.38
N GLY A 36 9.07 9.63 -6.37
CA GLY A 36 10.50 9.91 -6.62
C GLY A 36 11.32 8.62 -6.76
N GLY A 37 12.35 8.46 -5.92
CA GLY A 37 13.21 7.27 -5.90
C GLY A 37 12.70 6.10 -5.06
N LYS A 38 11.54 6.22 -4.40
CA LYS A 38 10.98 5.16 -3.53
C LYS A 38 9.82 4.45 -4.23
N SER A 39 9.74 3.14 -4.02
CA SER A 39 8.77 2.28 -4.68
C SER A 39 8.38 1.10 -3.79
N ILE A 40 7.07 0.87 -3.64
CA ILE A 40 6.54 -0.23 -2.83
C ILE A 40 5.42 -0.99 -3.53
N ARG A 41 5.24 -2.26 -3.17
CA ARG A 41 4.05 -3.05 -3.54
C ARG A 41 3.25 -3.41 -2.30
N LEU A 42 2.00 -2.99 -2.27
CA LEU A 42 1.01 -3.42 -1.28
C LEU A 42 0.25 -4.63 -1.81
N MET A 43 0.29 -5.74 -1.08
CA MET A 43 -0.26 -7.03 -1.50
C MET A 43 -1.13 -7.61 -0.40
N TYR A 44 -2.14 -8.38 -0.78
CA TYR A 44 -2.89 -9.22 0.15
C TYR A 44 -2.63 -10.69 -0.17
N SER A 45 -1.90 -11.38 0.70
CA SER A 45 -1.55 -12.79 0.53
C SER A 45 -1.51 -13.52 1.85
N TYR A 46 -1.90 -14.80 1.83
CA TYR A 46 -1.98 -15.66 3.03
C TYR A 46 -2.86 -15.04 4.14
N GLY A 47 -3.94 -14.36 3.76
CA GLY A 47 -4.86 -13.71 4.70
C GLY A 47 -4.33 -12.42 5.33
N GLN A 48 -3.18 -11.91 4.90
CA GLN A 48 -2.51 -10.75 5.51
C GLN A 48 -2.08 -9.71 4.47
N LEU A 49 -2.09 -8.44 4.89
CA LEU A 49 -1.51 -7.35 4.12
C LEU A 49 0.01 -7.34 4.27
N ARG A 50 0.70 -7.10 3.16
CA ARG A 50 2.16 -7.07 3.07
C ARG A 50 2.61 -5.89 2.24
N ILE A 51 3.68 -5.25 2.68
CA ILE A 51 4.35 -4.19 1.94
C ILE A 51 5.73 -4.70 1.55
N LEU A 52 5.99 -4.81 0.25
CA LEU A 52 7.33 -5.01 -0.29
C LEU A 52 7.92 -3.64 -0.61
N ASP A 53 8.99 -3.26 0.07
CA ASP A 53 9.83 -2.13 -0.34
C ASP A 53 10.76 -2.61 -1.46
N GLU A 54 10.59 -2.08 -2.67
CA GLU A 54 11.38 -2.50 -3.82
C GLU A 54 12.83 -2.00 -3.77
N SER A 55 13.08 -0.90 -3.07
CA SER A 55 14.41 -0.32 -2.93
C SER A 55 15.27 -1.17 -2.00
N THR A 56 14.69 -1.67 -0.90
CA THR A 56 15.42 -2.50 0.08
C THR A 56 15.18 -4.00 -0.08
N ARG A 57 14.22 -4.41 -0.91
CA ARG A 57 13.72 -5.79 -1.05
C ARG A 57 13.21 -6.40 0.25
N LYS A 58 12.89 -5.57 1.25
CA LYS A 58 12.33 -6.01 2.53
C LYS A 58 10.82 -6.12 2.45
N VAL A 59 10.28 -7.16 3.08
CA VAL A 59 8.83 -7.35 3.22
C VAL A 59 8.42 -7.06 4.65
N LYS A 60 7.50 -6.11 4.83
CA LYS A 60 6.80 -5.86 6.08
C LYS A 60 5.45 -6.56 6.03
N VAL A 61 5.22 -7.48 6.95
CA VAL A 61 3.92 -8.13 7.14
C VAL A 61 3.14 -7.31 8.18
N LEU A 62 1.92 -6.91 7.84
CA LEU A 62 1.08 -6.11 8.73
C LEU A 62 0.27 -7.01 9.66
N LYS A 63 -0.11 -6.48 10.83
CA LYS A 63 -0.91 -7.22 11.81
C LYS A 63 -2.29 -7.59 11.22
N PRO A 64 -2.90 -8.74 11.61
CA PRO A 64 -4.15 -9.23 11.01
C PRO A 64 -5.35 -8.27 11.16
N ASP A 65 -5.37 -7.49 12.23
CA ASP A 65 -6.41 -6.55 12.63
C ASP A 65 -6.09 -5.09 12.24
N ILE A 66 -5.13 -4.90 11.33
CA ILE A 66 -4.74 -3.56 10.88
C ILE A 66 -5.91 -2.85 10.18
N THR A 67 -6.16 -1.62 10.59
CA THR A 67 -7.18 -0.76 10.00
C THR A 67 -6.68 -0.14 8.69
N LEU A 68 -7.60 0.32 7.84
CA LEU A 68 -7.24 1.00 6.60
C LEU A 68 -6.35 2.24 6.85
N ASP A 69 -6.68 3.05 7.86
CA ASP A 69 -5.92 4.24 8.21
C ASP A 69 -4.49 3.88 8.65
N GLU A 70 -4.33 2.84 9.47
CA GLU A 70 -2.99 2.36 9.85
C GLU A 70 -2.18 1.89 8.63
N VAL A 71 -2.80 1.23 7.65
CA VAL A 71 -2.09 0.84 6.42
C VAL A 71 -1.68 2.08 5.62
N ILE A 72 -2.54 3.09 5.53
CA ILE A 72 -2.22 4.35 4.83
C ILE A 72 -1.03 5.03 5.50
N GLU A 73 -1.03 5.17 6.83
CA GLU A 73 0.09 5.75 7.57
C GLU A 73 1.39 4.96 7.35
N GLU A 74 1.32 3.63 7.37
CA GLU A 74 2.48 2.78 7.11
C GLU A 74 3.04 2.96 5.70
N VAL A 75 2.17 3.06 4.69
CA VAL A 75 2.59 3.36 3.32
C VAL A 75 3.25 4.74 3.24
N ILE A 76 2.65 5.76 3.87
CA ILE A 76 3.17 7.13 3.89
C ILE A 76 4.58 7.12 4.51
N ASN A 77 4.74 6.55 5.71
CA ASN A 77 6.02 6.47 6.41
C ASN A 77 7.14 5.81 5.60
N ILE A 78 6.82 4.86 4.73
CA ILE A 78 7.82 4.21 3.87
C ILE A 78 8.14 5.11 2.68
N ILE A 79 7.13 5.69 2.03
CA ILE A 79 7.28 6.37 0.73
C ILE A 79 7.63 7.87 0.81
N THR A 80 7.44 8.50 1.97
CA THR A 80 7.95 9.84 2.29
C THR A 80 9.29 9.72 2.98
#